data_AF-A0A7C3SPL3-F1
#
_entry.id   AF-A0A7C3SPL3-F1
#
_cell.length_a   1.000
_cell.length_b   1.000
_cell.length_c   1.000
_cell.angle_alpha   90.00
_cell.angle_beta   90.00
_cell.angle_gamma   90.00
#
_symmetry.space_group_name_H-M   'P 1'
#
loop_
_entity.id
_entity.type
_entity.pdbx_description
1 polymer ?
#
loop_
_entity_poly.entity_id
_entity_poly.type
_entity_poly.pdbx_seq_one_letter_code
_entity_poly.pdbx_strand_id
1 'polypeptide(L)' 'MPAFEEAVRLGADYVETDLRATRDGAIVCIHDARVDRTTTGTGLVSELTVDEVRRLDAGSWFSPSFRGVKIPCWRSSSTS' A
#
# COMPACT_ATOMS: atom_id res chain seq x y z
N MET A 1 5.38 -6.73 7.39
CA MET A 1 5.07 -6.55 5.96
C MET A 1 5.99 -7.46 5.16
N PRO A 2 5.46 -8.41 4.38
CA PRO A 2 6.29 -9.47 3.81
C PRO A 2 7.39 -8.97 2.84
N ALA A 3 7.10 -7.95 2.04
CA ALA A 3 8.06 -7.38 1.10
C ALA A 3 9.26 -6.72 1.80
N PHE A 4 9.03 -6.01 2.90
CA PHE A 4 10.10 -5.38 3.69
C PHE A 4 10.88 -6.41 4.49
N GLU A 5 10.21 -7.42 5.05
CA GLU A 5 10.87 -8.53 5.76
C GLU A 5 11.79 -9.32 4.82
N GLU A 6 11.36 -9.57 3.58
CA GLU A 6 12.19 -10.25 2.59
C GLU A 6 13.36 -9.38 2.11
N ALA A 7 13.16 -8.08 1.94
CA ALA A 7 14.25 -7.16 1.61
C ALA A 7 15.33 -7.13 2.72
N VAL A 8 14.92 -7.11 3.99
CA VAL A 8 15.85 -7.23 5.13
C VAL A 8 16.55 -8.59 5.12
N ARG A 9 15.84 -9.68 4.82
CA ARG A 9 16.43 -11.03 4.72
C ARG A 9 17.45 -11.14 3.59
N LEU A 10 17.22 -10.46 2.47
CA LEU A 10 18.14 -10.40 1.33
C LEU A 10 19.31 -9.44 1.55
N GLY A 11 19.38 -8.76 2.70
CA GLY A 11 20.47 -7.83 3.03
C GLY A 11 20.36 -6.49 2.30
N ALA A 12 19.16 -6.07 1.91
CA ALA A 12 18.97 -4.77 1.28
C ALA A 12 19.20 -3.64 2.31
N ASP A 13 20.14 -2.74 2.02
CA ASP A 13 20.43 -1.57 2.84
C ASP A 13 19.33 -0.49 2.77
N TYR A 14 18.55 -0.49 1.67
CA TYR A 14 17.44 0.42 1.44
C TYR A 14 16.25 -0.33 0.82
N VAL A 15 15.05 -0.05 1.33
CA VAL A 15 13.80 -0.42 0.66
C VAL A 15 13.24 0.85 0.05
N GLU A 16 13.34 1.00 -1.27
CA GLU A 16 12.64 2.06 -1.97
C GLU A 16 11.14 1.76 -1.90
N THR A 17 10.37 2.73 -1.41
CA THR A 17 8.92 2.67 -1.43
C THR A 17 8.38 4.02 -1.88
N ASP A 18 7.65 4.03 -2.99
CA ASP A 18 6.93 5.21 -3.42
C ASP A 18 5.73 5.49 -2.52
N LEU A 19 5.53 6.78 -2.28
CA LEU A 19 4.41 7.28 -1.49
C LEU A 19 3.46 8.05 -2.41
N ARG A 20 2.16 7.87 -2.19
CA ARG A 20 1.11 8.65 -2.85
C ARG A 20 0.10 9.16 -1.83
N ALA A 21 -0.55 10.28 -2.17
CA ALA A 21 -1.60 10.86 -1.36
C ALA A 21 -2.98 10.36 -1.82
N THR A 22 -3.83 10.01 -0.86
CA THR A 22 -5.26 9.72 -1.07
C THR A 22 -6.06 11.01 -1.20
N ARG A 23 -7.32 10.90 -1.61
CA ARG A 23 -8.27 12.03 -1.72
C ARG A 23 -8.41 12.81 -0.42
N ASP A 24 -8.37 12.11 0.72
CA ASP A 24 -8.47 12.69 2.06
C ASP A 24 -7.11 13.07 2.67
N GLY A 25 -6.05 13.10 1.86
CA GLY A 25 -4.73 13.59 2.25
C GLY A 25 -3.90 12.62 3.09
N ALA A 26 -4.28 11.34 3.17
CA ALA A 26 -3.46 10.31 3.81
C ALA A 26 -2.35 9.84 2.87
N ILE A 27 -1.23 9.41 3.43
CA ILE A 27 -0.11 8.88 2.65
C ILE A 27 -0.18 7.36 2.62
N VAL A 28 -0.09 6.80 1.42
CA VAL A 28 -0.11 5.36 1.17
C VAL A 28 1.16 4.92 0.44
N CYS A 29 1.64 3.73 0.79
CA CYS A 29 2.81 3.09 0.18
C CYS A 29 2.38 2.34 -1.09
N ILE A 30 2.51 2.98 -2.25
CA ILE A 30 2.17 2.39 -3.56
C ILE A 30 2.89 3.12 -4.71
N HIS A 31 3.60 2.36 -5.55
CA HIS A 31 4.32 2.86 -6.73
C HIS A 31 3.38 3.45 -7.78
N ASP A 32 2.34 2.71 -8.15
CA ASP A 32 1.46 3.11 -9.24
C ASP A 32 0.47 4.20 -8.82
N ALA A 33 0.13 5.08 -9.76
CA ALA A 33 -0.94 6.05 -9.56
C ALA A 33 -2.32 5.39 -9.40
N ARG A 34 -2.44 4.14 -9.87
CA ARG A 34 -3.65 3.34 -9.88
C ARG A 34 -3.47 2.09 -9.03
N VAL A 35 -4.54 1.64 -8.38
CA VAL A 35 -4.51 0.43 -7.53
C VAL A 35 -4.68 -0.87 -8.34
N ASP A 36 -5.05 -0.77 -9.62
CA ASP A 36 -5.52 -1.85 -10.49
C ASP A 36 -4.51 -2.99 -10.68
N ARG A 37 -3.21 -2.69 -10.78
CA ARG A 37 -2.16 -3.69 -11.09
C ARG A 37 -1.77 -4.53 -9.88
N THR A 38 -1.72 -3.89 -8.71
CA THR A 38 -1.10 -4.46 -7.50
C THR A 38 -2.11 -4.68 -6.38
N THR A 39 -3.40 -4.57 -6.67
CA THR A 39 -4.45 -4.87 -5.70
C THR A 39 -5.68 -5.47 -6.33
N THR A 40 -6.66 -5.85 -5.50
CA THR A 40 -8.00 -6.26 -5.94
C THR A 40 -8.95 -5.09 -6.27
N GLY A 41 -8.50 -3.83 -6.18
CA GLY A 41 -9.30 -2.64 -6.46
C GLY A 41 -9.07 -2.08 -7.86
N THR A 42 -9.80 -1.02 -8.22
CA THR A 42 -9.55 -0.23 -9.43
C THR A 42 -9.68 1.27 -9.13
N GLY A 43 -8.98 2.10 -9.90
CA GLY A 43 -9.07 3.56 -9.81
C GLY A 43 -7.78 4.24 -9.38
N LEU A 44 -7.77 5.57 -9.41
CA LEU A 44 -6.62 6.39 -9.02
C LEU A 44 -6.54 6.50 -7.49
N VAL A 45 -5.33 6.37 -6.94
CA VAL A 45 -5.07 6.53 -5.50
C VAL A 45 -5.54 7.90 -5.00
N SER A 46 -5.36 8.95 -5.80
CA SER A 46 -5.79 10.32 -5.50
C SER A 46 -7.30 10.53 -5.46
N GLU A 47 -8.09 9.58 -5.98
CA GLU A 47 -9.56 9.62 -5.98
C GLU A 47 -10.17 8.79 -4.85
N LEU A 48 -9.40 7.86 -4.28
CA LEU A 48 -9.79 6.99 -3.18
C LEU A 48 -9.47 7.63 -1.83
N THR A 49 -10.29 7.34 -0.82
CA THR A 49 -10.00 7.62 0.60
C THR A 49 -9.06 6.58 1.19
N VAL A 50 -8.38 6.92 2.29
CA VAL A 50 -7.52 5.96 3.00
C VAL A 50 -8.26 4.69 3.42
N ASP A 51 -9.54 4.81 3.79
CA ASP A 51 -10.35 3.67 4.20
C ASP A 51 -10.73 2.78 3.01
N GLU A 52 -10.96 3.34 1.83
CA GLU A 52 -11.13 2.58 0.59
C GLU A 52 -9.84 1.82 0.24
N VAL A 53 -8.69 2.49 0.30
CA VAL A 53 -7.38 1.88 0.02
C VAL A 53 -7.06 0.77 1.04
N ARG A 54 -7.36 0.95 2.33
CA ARG A 54 -7.18 -0.06 3.39
C ARG A 54 -7.97 -1.34 3.18
N ARG A 55 -9.10 -1.28 2.47
CA ARG A 55 -9.91 -2.47 2.21
C ARG A 55 -9.29 -3.35 1.13
N LEU A 56 -8.45 -2.80 0.26
CA LEU A 56 -7.82 -3.52 -0.84
C LEU A 56 -6.83 -4.59 -0.35
N ASP A 57 -6.71 -5.67 -1.12
CA ASP A 57 -5.70 -6.71 -0.92
C ASP A 57 -4.55 -6.47 -1.90
N ALA A 58 -3.37 -6.17 -1.35
CA ALA A 58 -2.15 -5.84 -2.07
C ALA A 58 -1.16 -7.02 -2.21
N GLY A 59 -1.55 -8.23 -1.82
CA GLY A 59 -0.68 -9.41 -1.88
C GLY A 59 -1.19 -10.55 -2.75
N SER A 60 -2.53 -10.69 -2.89
CA SER A 60 -3.14 -11.75 -3.70
C SER A 60 -2.72 -11.76 -5.16
N TRP A 61 -2.33 -10.60 -5.72
CA TRP A 61 -1.85 -10.49 -7.11
C TRP A 61 -0.45 -11.07 -7.31
N PHE A 62 0.41 -11.06 -6.28
CA PHE A 62 1.79 -11.55 -6.36
C PHE A 62 1.87 -13.05 -6.10
N SER A 63 1.16 -13.54 -5.08
CA SER A 63 0.97 -14.98 -4.83
C SER A 63 -0.24 -15.20 -3.90
N PRO A 64 -0.99 -16.30 -4.06
CA PRO A 64 -2.06 -16.68 -3.14
C PRO A 64 -1.64 -16.72 -1.66
N SER A 65 -0.35 -16.98 -1.38
CA SER A 65 0.22 -17.01 -0.03
C SER A 65 0.26 -15.65 0.66
N PHE A 66 0.14 -14.54 -0.08
CA PHE A 66 0.10 -13.17 0.47
C PHE A 66 -1.32 -12.58 0.47
N ARG A 67 -2.34 -13.42 0.34
CA ARG A 67 -3.73 -12.97 0.43
C ARG A 67 -3.99 -12.25 1.75
N GLY A 68 -4.69 -11.12 1.65
CA GLY A 68 -5.08 -10.29 2.79
C GLY A 68 -4.03 -9.25 3.23
N VAL A 69 -2.85 -9.21 2.60
CA VAL A 69 -1.88 -8.13 2.85
C VAL A 69 -2.51 -6.79 2.47
N LYS A 70 -2.40 -5.81 3.37
CA LYS A 70 -2.97 -4.48 3.20
C LYS A 70 -1.93 -3.48 2.74
N ILE A 71 -2.38 -2.44 2.04
CA ILE A 71 -1.54 -1.29 1.70
C ILE A 71 -1.20 -0.54 3.00
N PRO A 72 0.09 -0.33 3.31
CA PRO A 72 0.50 0.50 4.44
C PRO A 72 0.07 1.94 4.20
N CYS A 73 -0.49 2.54 5.23
CA CYS A 73 -1.11 3.85 5.13
C CYS A 73 -0.96 4.61 6.45
N TRP A 74 -0.43 5.82 6.35
CA TRP A 74 -0.30 6.75 7.46
C TRP A 74 -1.37 7.82 7.36
N ARG A 75 -2.16 7.92 8.44
CA ARG A 75 -3.02 9.06 8.71
C ARG A 75 -2.45 9.75 9.94
N SER A 76 -2.19 11.05 9.85
CA SER A 76 -1.89 11.84 11.06
C SER A 76 -3.11 11.73 11.96
N SER A 77 -2.97 11.03 13.09
CA SER A 77 -3.98 11.04 14.13
C SER A 77 -3.75 12.31 14.93
N SER A 78 -4.42 13.38 14.55
CA SER A 78 -4.64 14.51 15.46
C SER A 78 -5.61 14.02 16.53
N THR A 79 -5.11 13.25 17.50
CA THR A 79 -5.85 12.97 18.73
C THR A 79 -5.63 14.19 19.62
N SER A 80 -6.60 15.12 19.58
CA SER A 80 -6.78 16.12 20.64
C SER A 80 -7.32 15.47 21.90
#